data_AF-A0A077LMU8-F1
#
_entry.id   AF-A0A077LMU8-F1
#
_cell.length_a   1.000
_cell.length_b   1.000
_cell.length_c   1.000
_cell.angle_alpha   90.00
_cell.angle_beta   90.00
_cell.angle_gamma   90.00
#
_symmetry.space_group_name_H-M   'P 1'
#
loop_
_entity.id
_entity.type
_entity.pdbx_description
1 polymer ?
#
loop_
_entity_poly.entity_id
_entity_poly.type
_entity_poly.pdbx_seq_one_letter_code
_entity_poly.pdbx_strand_id
1 'polypeptide(L)'
;MKQHRLAAAIALVGLVLAGCDKQASTVELKTPAQKASYGIGLNMGKSLAQEGMDDLDSKAVALGIEDAIGKKDQKLKDEELIEAFAALQKRAEERLAKQSEEAAAAGKKFLEENGKKSGVTTTASGLQYEVVKKADGAQPKPTDVVTVHYEGKLIDGKVFDSSVERGSPIDLPVSGVIPGWVEGLQLMHVGEKIKLYIPAELAYGAQSPSPLIPANSVLVFDLELMGIKDPAAAPALPDEEEEAAPAEAPAKK
;
A
#
# COMPACT_ATOMS: atom_id res chain seq x y z
N MET A 1 -40.51 -74.60 -44.24
CA MET A 1 -40.88 -74.15 -45.61
C MET A 1 -40.13 -72.85 -45.91
N LYS A 2 -39.36 -72.84 -47.02
CA LYS A 2 -38.73 -71.71 -47.77
C LYS A 2 -37.76 -70.80 -47.00
N GLN A 3 -36.43 -70.95 -47.08
CA GLN A 3 -35.45 -70.69 -48.17
C GLN A 3 -35.33 -69.23 -48.68
N HIS A 4 -34.19 -68.63 -48.31
CA HIS A 4 -33.30 -67.60 -48.89
C HIS A 4 -33.74 -66.68 -50.05
N ARG A 5 -33.27 -65.41 -49.98
CA ARG A 5 -32.40 -64.79 -51.02
C ARG A 5 -31.69 -63.51 -50.54
N LEU A 6 -30.42 -63.40 -50.93
CA LEU A 6 -29.52 -62.25 -50.83
C LEU A 6 -30.03 -61.03 -51.61
N ALA A 7 -29.65 -59.82 -51.16
CA ALA A 7 -29.26 -58.71 -52.04
C ALA A 7 -28.19 -57.86 -51.33
N ALA A 8 -27.11 -57.55 -52.06
CA ALA A 8 -25.93 -56.84 -51.61
C ALA A 8 -25.92 -55.36 -52.07
N ALA A 9 -24.95 -54.60 -51.54
CA ALA A 9 -24.47 -53.27 -51.94
C ALA A 9 -25.30 -52.07 -51.41
N ILE A 10 -24.75 -50.94 -50.96
CA ILE A 10 -23.54 -50.19 -51.36
C ILE A 10 -22.98 -49.45 -50.12
N ALA A 11 -21.64 -49.33 -50.07
CA ALA A 11 -20.90 -48.53 -49.11
C ALA A 11 -21.11 -47.02 -49.29
N LEU A 12 -21.19 -46.28 -48.18
CA LEU A 12 -20.79 -44.88 -48.12
C LEU A 12 -20.03 -44.64 -46.81
N VAL A 13 -18.72 -44.56 -46.95
CA VAL A 13 -17.76 -44.14 -45.93
C VAL A 13 -18.01 -42.64 -45.67
N GLY A 14 -18.68 -42.33 -44.57
CA GLY A 14 -18.70 -40.98 -44.01
C GLY A 14 -17.52 -40.82 -43.07
N LEU A 15 -16.40 -40.34 -43.59
CA LEU A 15 -15.26 -39.88 -42.79
C LEU A 15 -15.69 -38.61 -42.04
N VAL A 16 -16.26 -38.76 -40.85
CA VAL A 16 -16.43 -37.62 -39.94
C VAL A 16 -15.08 -37.39 -39.28
N LEU A 17 -14.33 -36.43 -39.84
CA LEU A 17 -13.22 -35.78 -39.17
C LEU A 17 -13.73 -35.31 -37.81
N ALA A 18 -13.33 -36.00 -36.75
CA ALA A 18 -13.41 -35.50 -35.39
C ALA A 18 -12.50 -34.28 -35.31
N GLY A 19 -13.06 -33.12 -35.69
CA GLY A 19 -12.45 -31.83 -35.44
C GLY A 19 -12.20 -31.72 -33.95
N CYS A 20 -10.97 -31.37 -33.59
CA CYS A 20 -10.62 -30.99 -32.23
C CYS A 20 -11.62 -29.93 -31.75
N ASP A 21 -12.53 -30.35 -30.87
CA ASP A 21 -13.33 -29.44 -30.09
C ASP A 21 -12.33 -28.63 -29.25
N LYS A 22 -12.08 -27.39 -29.69
CA LYS A 22 -11.58 -26.31 -28.84
C LYS A 22 -12.67 -26.01 -27.82
N GLN A 23 -12.88 -26.93 -26.89
CA GLN A 23 -13.68 -26.67 -25.72
C GLN A 23 -12.79 -25.84 -24.79
N ALA A 24 -12.78 -24.53 -25.04
CA ALA A 24 -12.42 -23.57 -24.02
C ALA A 24 -13.44 -23.79 -22.89
N SER A 25 -13.08 -24.61 -21.91
CA SER A 25 -13.88 -24.85 -20.72
C SER A 25 -13.97 -23.53 -19.98
N THR A 26 -15.07 -22.81 -20.20
CA THR A 26 -15.47 -21.67 -19.38
C THR A 26 -15.56 -22.15 -17.94
N VAL A 27 -14.65 -21.65 -17.09
CA VAL A 27 -14.65 -21.99 -15.66
C VAL A 27 -15.96 -21.51 -15.04
N GLU A 28 -16.81 -22.43 -14.63
CA GLU A 28 -18.08 -22.10 -13.97
C GLU A 28 -17.84 -21.72 -12.49
N LEU A 29 -18.60 -20.76 -11.96
CA LEU A 29 -18.50 -20.27 -10.57
C LEU A 29 -19.76 -20.61 -9.74
N LYS A 30 -20.21 -21.87 -9.81
CA LYS A 30 -21.47 -22.32 -9.20
C LYS A 30 -21.29 -22.86 -7.79
N THR A 31 -20.25 -23.67 -7.56
CA THR A 31 -20.04 -24.36 -6.28
C THR A 31 -19.27 -23.48 -5.27
N PRO A 32 -19.39 -23.75 -3.95
CA PRO A 32 -18.56 -23.08 -2.95
C PRO A 32 -17.06 -23.20 -3.23
N ALA A 33 -16.60 -24.37 -3.67
CA ALA A 33 -15.20 -24.59 -4.03
C ALA A 33 -14.76 -23.70 -5.21
N GLN A 34 -15.55 -23.64 -6.29
CA GLN A 34 -15.25 -22.78 -7.45
C GLN A 34 -15.16 -21.29 -7.07
N LYS A 35 -16.09 -20.82 -6.23
CA LYS A 35 -16.08 -19.44 -5.74
C LYS A 35 -14.86 -19.15 -4.87
N ALA A 36 -14.48 -20.08 -3.99
CA ALA A 36 -13.28 -19.94 -3.16
C ALA A 36 -12.00 -19.89 -4.02
N SER A 37 -11.87 -20.77 -5.01
CA SER A 37 -10.73 -20.76 -5.94
C SER A 37 -10.61 -19.46 -6.73
N TYR A 38 -11.74 -18.93 -7.24
CA TYR A 38 -11.76 -17.62 -7.89
C TYR A 38 -11.36 -16.51 -6.92
N GLY A 39 -11.84 -16.54 -5.67
CA GLY A 39 -11.46 -15.58 -4.64
C GLY A 39 -9.97 -15.55 -4.34
N ILE A 40 -9.31 -16.72 -4.29
CA ILE A 40 -7.86 -16.83 -4.10
C ILE A 40 -7.11 -16.16 -5.26
N GLY A 41 -7.46 -16.52 -6.50
CA GLY A 41 -6.84 -15.95 -7.69
C GLY A 41 -7.09 -14.43 -7.81
N LEU A 42 -8.30 -13.98 -7.50
CA LEU A 42 -8.66 -12.56 -7.49
C LEU A 42 -7.83 -11.77 -6.46
N ASN A 43 -7.67 -12.29 -5.25
CA ASN A 43 -6.87 -11.63 -4.22
C ASN A 43 -5.40 -11.56 -4.61
N MET A 44 -4.84 -12.65 -5.13
CA MET A 44 -3.46 -12.66 -5.63
C MET A 44 -3.26 -11.67 -6.79
N GLY A 45 -4.18 -11.63 -7.75
CA GLY A 45 -4.13 -10.67 -8.85
C GLY A 45 -4.24 -9.21 -8.39
N LYS A 46 -5.08 -8.93 -7.38
CA LYS A 46 -5.16 -7.59 -6.76
C LYS A 46 -3.85 -7.20 -6.11
N SER A 47 -3.20 -8.11 -5.38
CA SER A 47 -1.89 -7.85 -4.77
C SER A 47 -0.81 -7.56 -5.82
N LEU A 48 -0.73 -8.37 -6.89
CA LEU A 48 0.22 -8.15 -7.98
C LEU A 48 -0.02 -6.79 -8.68
N ALA A 49 -1.28 -6.44 -8.93
CA ALA A 49 -1.62 -5.14 -9.51
C ALA A 49 -1.24 -3.97 -8.58
N GLN A 50 -1.40 -4.11 -7.26
CA GLN A 50 -0.98 -3.11 -6.28
C GLN A 50 0.54 -2.91 -6.25
N GLU A 51 1.32 -3.95 -6.53
CA GLU A 51 2.78 -3.88 -6.66
C GLU A 51 3.25 -3.35 -8.03
N GLY A 52 2.31 -3.04 -8.94
CA GLY A 52 2.60 -2.54 -10.28
C GLY A 52 3.05 -3.63 -11.25
N MET A 53 2.58 -4.87 -11.05
CA MET A 53 2.82 -6.03 -11.90
C MET A 53 1.53 -6.45 -12.66
N ASP A 54 0.77 -5.48 -13.13
CA ASP A 54 -0.50 -5.67 -13.85
C ASP A 54 -0.33 -6.17 -15.30
N ASP A 55 0.91 -6.24 -15.78
CA ASP A 55 1.25 -6.68 -17.13
C ASP A 55 1.84 -8.10 -17.21
N LEU A 56 1.81 -8.85 -16.11
CA LEU A 56 2.17 -10.26 -16.11
C LEU A 56 1.21 -11.09 -16.98
N ASP A 57 1.74 -12.15 -17.60
CA ASP A 57 0.91 -13.09 -18.35
C ASP A 57 0.07 -13.96 -17.39
N SER A 58 -1.20 -13.56 -17.23
CA SER A 58 -2.17 -14.27 -16.40
C SER A 58 -2.35 -15.76 -16.75
N LYS A 59 -2.14 -16.15 -18.01
CA LYS A 59 -2.23 -17.57 -18.42
C LYS A 59 -1.00 -18.34 -17.96
N ALA A 60 0.18 -17.72 -18.00
CA ALA A 60 1.40 -18.32 -17.46
C ALA A 60 1.32 -18.50 -15.93
N VAL A 61 0.78 -17.50 -15.22
CA VAL A 61 0.52 -17.60 -13.77
C VAL A 61 -0.46 -18.74 -13.47
N ALA A 62 -1.57 -18.82 -14.20
CA ALA A 62 -2.55 -19.89 -14.02
C ALA A 62 -1.96 -21.28 -14.31
N LEU A 63 -1.10 -21.39 -15.34
CA LEU A 63 -0.39 -22.63 -15.66
C LEU A 63 0.54 -23.07 -14.52
N GLY A 64 1.30 -22.14 -13.93
CA GLY A 64 2.17 -22.44 -12.80
C GLY A 64 1.41 -22.97 -11.58
N ILE A 65 0.24 -22.38 -11.29
CA ILE A 65 -0.66 -22.84 -10.21
C ILE A 65 -1.23 -24.23 -10.54
N GLU A 66 -1.68 -24.44 -11.77
CA GLU A 66 -2.24 -25.72 -12.20
C GLU A 66 -1.21 -26.85 -12.10
N ASP A 67 0.01 -26.60 -12.57
CA ASP A 67 1.09 -27.58 -12.53
C ASP A 67 1.51 -27.87 -11.08
N ALA A 68 1.60 -26.85 -10.20
CA ALA A 68 1.92 -27.03 -8.78
C ALA A 68 0.85 -27.82 -8.01
N ILE A 69 -0.44 -27.48 -8.15
CA ILE A 69 -1.55 -28.20 -7.49
C ILE A 69 -1.66 -29.63 -8.04
N GLY A 70 -1.49 -29.78 -9.35
CA GLY A 70 -1.48 -31.08 -10.02
C GLY A 70 -0.26 -31.93 -9.72
N LYS A 71 0.72 -31.42 -8.97
CA LYS A 71 2.02 -32.06 -8.69
C LYS A 71 2.73 -32.53 -9.97
N LYS A 72 2.61 -31.73 -11.04
CA LYS A 72 3.28 -32.01 -12.31
C LYS A 72 4.74 -31.61 -12.21
N ASP A 73 5.58 -32.20 -13.06
CA ASP A 73 6.98 -31.82 -13.16
C ASP A 73 7.13 -30.37 -13.60
N GLN A 74 8.14 -29.69 -13.04
CA GLN A 74 8.44 -28.30 -13.37
C GLN A 74 8.84 -28.17 -14.84
N LYS A 75 8.21 -27.23 -15.56
CA LYS A 75 8.43 -27.02 -17.00
C LYS A 75 9.63 -26.15 -17.33
N LEU A 76 10.07 -25.34 -16.38
CA LEU A 76 11.21 -24.43 -16.49
C LEU A 76 12.29 -24.88 -15.54
N LYS A 77 13.56 -24.65 -15.88
CA LYS A 77 14.65 -24.88 -14.93
C LYS A 77 14.67 -23.78 -13.87
N ASP A 78 15.25 -24.09 -12.72
CA ASP A 78 15.39 -23.12 -11.62
C ASP A 78 16.18 -21.89 -12.08
N GLU A 79 17.21 -22.08 -12.92
CA GLU A 79 18.01 -20.98 -13.46
C GLU A 79 17.18 -20.03 -14.34
N GLU A 80 16.26 -20.57 -15.16
CA GLU A 80 15.38 -19.76 -16.02
C GLU A 80 14.39 -18.94 -15.17
N LEU A 81 13.90 -19.52 -14.08
CA LEU A 81 13.04 -18.82 -13.13
C LEU A 81 13.82 -17.71 -12.39
N ILE A 82 15.03 -18.00 -11.92
CA ILE A 82 15.89 -17.02 -11.25
C ILE A 82 16.17 -15.82 -12.17
N GLU A 83 16.53 -16.07 -13.43
CA GLU A 83 16.78 -15.01 -14.41
C GLU A 83 15.51 -14.17 -14.66
N ALA A 84 14.35 -14.81 -14.81
CA ALA A 84 13.08 -14.13 -15.01
C ALA A 84 12.67 -13.25 -13.81
N PHE A 85 12.82 -13.75 -12.58
CA PHE A 85 12.53 -12.99 -11.37
C PHE A 85 13.52 -11.84 -11.16
N ALA A 86 14.81 -12.02 -11.49
CA ALA A 86 15.79 -10.93 -11.46
C ALA A 86 15.44 -9.81 -12.45
N ALA A 87 14.93 -10.16 -13.65
CA ALA A 87 14.45 -9.17 -14.60
C ALA A 87 13.23 -8.39 -14.08
N LEU A 88 12.29 -9.06 -13.42
CA LEU A 88 11.14 -8.40 -12.77
C LEU A 88 11.58 -7.47 -11.65
N GLN A 89 12.52 -7.89 -10.81
CA GLN A 89 13.06 -7.04 -9.74
C GLN A 89 13.73 -5.79 -10.31
N LYS A 90 14.61 -5.95 -11.31
CA LYS A 90 15.29 -4.82 -11.95
C LYS A 90 14.28 -3.82 -12.54
N ARG A 91 13.24 -4.32 -13.20
CA ARG A 91 12.18 -3.46 -13.72
C ARG A 91 11.44 -2.70 -12.61
N ALA A 92 11.17 -3.37 -11.48
CA ALA A 92 10.54 -2.72 -10.33
C ALA A 92 11.43 -1.60 -9.77
N GLU A 93 12.74 -1.81 -9.68
CA GLU A 93 13.72 -0.79 -9.29
C GLU A 93 13.71 0.41 -10.27
N GLU A 94 13.73 0.16 -11.58
CA GLU A 94 13.65 1.21 -12.60
C GLU A 94 12.34 2.01 -12.52
N ARG A 95 11.21 1.32 -12.27
CA ARG A 95 9.91 1.96 -12.07
C ARG A 95 9.93 2.87 -10.84
N LEU A 96 10.46 2.41 -9.71
CA LEU A 96 10.55 3.19 -8.48
C LEU A 96 11.49 4.39 -8.64
N ALA A 97 12.62 4.23 -9.31
CA ALA A 97 13.54 5.31 -9.62
C ALA A 97 12.85 6.39 -10.47
N LYS A 98 12.17 5.98 -11.54
CA LYS A 98 11.40 6.90 -12.40
C LYS A 98 10.30 7.64 -11.63
N GLN A 99 9.53 6.92 -10.82
CA GLN A 99 8.47 7.53 -9.99
C GLN A 99 9.04 8.54 -8.98
N SER A 100 10.20 8.25 -8.40
CA SER A 100 10.91 9.16 -7.50
C SER A 100 11.37 10.44 -8.20
N GLU A 101 11.94 10.32 -9.40
CA GLU A 101 12.34 11.48 -10.22
C GLU A 101 11.14 12.34 -10.63
N GLU A 102 10.05 11.70 -11.07
CA GLU A 102 8.80 12.39 -11.44
C GLU A 102 8.18 13.09 -10.23
N ALA A 103 8.13 12.42 -9.06
CA ALA A 103 7.61 13.00 -7.82
C ALA A 103 8.44 14.20 -7.35
N ALA A 104 9.77 14.11 -7.41
CA ALA A 104 10.66 15.20 -7.04
C ALA A 104 10.45 16.43 -7.95
N ALA A 105 10.40 16.22 -9.27
CA ALA A 105 10.20 17.29 -10.24
C ALA A 105 8.81 17.94 -10.10
N ALA A 106 7.76 17.14 -9.99
CA ALA A 106 6.39 17.62 -9.82
C ALA A 106 6.21 18.34 -8.47
N GLY A 107 6.79 17.78 -7.40
CA GLY A 107 6.76 18.36 -6.06
C GLY A 107 7.44 19.72 -5.98
N LYS A 108 8.63 19.85 -6.56
CA LYS A 108 9.33 21.14 -6.64
C LYS A 108 8.48 22.19 -7.35
N LYS A 109 7.95 21.86 -8.54
CA LYS A 109 7.08 22.76 -9.30
C LYS A 109 5.83 23.14 -8.49
N PHE A 110 5.19 22.17 -7.86
CA PHE A 110 4.01 22.39 -7.03
C PHE A 110 4.28 23.38 -5.91
N LEU A 111 5.36 23.21 -5.14
CA LEU A 111 5.71 24.11 -4.03
C LEU A 111 6.06 25.52 -4.52
N GLU A 112 6.78 25.65 -5.63
CA GLU A 112 7.10 26.96 -6.23
C GLU A 112 5.84 27.74 -6.66
N GLU A 113 4.83 27.05 -7.19
CA GLU A 113 3.56 27.64 -7.58
C GLU A 113 2.65 27.91 -6.37
N ASN A 114 2.60 26.97 -5.43
CA ASN A 114 1.76 27.04 -4.25
C ASN A 114 2.19 28.16 -3.29
N GLY A 115 3.49 28.34 -3.08
CA GLY A 115 4.03 29.40 -2.23
C GLY A 115 3.76 30.82 -2.73
N LYS A 116 3.32 30.98 -3.99
CA LYS A 116 2.92 32.28 -4.57
C LYS A 116 1.43 32.59 -4.37
N LYS A 117 0.64 31.63 -3.90
CA LYS A 117 -0.80 31.83 -3.68
C LYS A 117 -1.04 32.71 -2.47
N SER A 118 -2.06 33.57 -2.56
CA SER A 118 -2.53 34.36 -1.42
C SER A 118 -2.98 33.45 -0.28
N GLY A 119 -2.56 33.75 0.95
CA GLY A 119 -2.90 32.96 2.14
C GLY A 119 -1.92 31.83 2.45
N VAL A 120 -1.03 31.47 1.51
CA VAL A 120 0.05 30.52 1.76
C VAL A 120 1.26 31.25 2.32
N THR A 121 1.77 30.75 3.45
CA THR A 121 3.03 31.20 4.06
C THR A 121 4.08 30.13 3.88
N THR A 122 5.30 30.52 3.46
CA THR A 122 6.46 29.62 3.40
C THR A 122 7.40 29.95 4.55
N THR A 123 7.77 28.95 5.34
CA THR A 123 8.71 29.10 6.46
C THR A 123 10.16 28.98 5.98
N ALA A 124 11.12 29.23 6.87
CA ALA A 124 12.54 29.13 6.56
C ALA A 124 13.00 27.69 6.23
N SER A 125 12.31 26.66 6.71
CA SER A 125 12.60 25.26 6.40
C SER A 125 12.05 24.84 5.02
N GLY A 126 11.25 25.70 4.38
CA GLY A 126 10.54 25.39 3.15
C GLY A 126 9.16 24.78 3.35
N LEU A 127 8.74 24.52 4.59
CA LEU A 127 7.34 24.16 4.90
C LEU A 127 6.42 25.27 4.40
N GLN A 128 5.32 24.89 3.75
CA GLN A 128 4.26 25.84 3.41
C GLN A 128 2.99 25.50 4.16
N TYR A 129 2.25 26.52 4.57
CA TYR A 129 0.97 26.33 5.21
C TYR A 129 -0.03 27.44 4.89
N GLU A 130 -1.30 27.11 5.06
CA GLU A 130 -2.43 28.01 4.86
C GLU A 130 -3.42 27.83 6.00
N VAL A 131 -3.79 28.91 6.69
CA VAL A 131 -4.79 28.86 7.75
C VAL A 131 -6.18 28.87 7.13
N VAL A 132 -6.91 27.75 7.25
CA VAL A 132 -8.27 27.57 6.73
C VAL A 132 -9.32 28.06 7.72
N LYS A 133 -9.09 27.78 9.01
CA LYS A 133 -9.92 28.25 10.11
C LYS A 133 -8.98 28.69 11.23
N LYS A 134 -9.08 29.97 11.58
CA LYS A 134 -8.34 30.56 12.67
C LYS A 134 -9.01 30.26 14.02
N ALA A 135 -8.19 30.13 15.05
CA ALA A 135 -8.56 30.05 16.45
C ALA A 135 -7.39 30.61 17.28
N ASP A 136 -7.66 30.97 18.53
CA ASP A 136 -6.67 31.61 19.41
C ASP A 136 -6.45 30.76 20.68
N GLY A 137 -6.57 29.43 20.56
CA GLY A 137 -6.29 28.47 21.64
C GLY A 137 -4.79 28.35 21.97
N ALA A 138 -4.42 27.48 22.90
CA ALA A 138 -3.01 27.27 23.23
C ALA A 138 -2.23 26.67 22.04
N GLN A 139 -0.94 27.00 21.94
CA GLN A 139 -0.03 26.36 20.97
C GLN A 139 0.66 25.15 21.60
N PRO A 140 0.76 24.01 20.89
CA PRO A 140 1.48 22.83 21.36
C PRO A 140 2.98 23.07 21.52
N LYS A 141 3.59 22.43 22.51
CA LYS A 141 5.05 22.31 22.66
C LYS A 141 5.56 21.01 22.01
N PRO A 142 6.86 20.92 21.67
CA PRO A 142 7.47 19.70 21.12
C PRO A 142 7.26 18.43 21.95
N THR A 143 7.08 18.58 23.27
CA THR A 143 6.92 17.47 24.23
C THR A 143 5.46 17.06 24.45
N ASP A 144 4.51 17.80 23.87
CA ASP A 144 3.09 17.59 24.13
C ASP A 144 2.55 16.42 23.30
N VAL A 145 1.40 15.90 23.73
CA VAL A 145 0.57 15.01 22.93
C VAL A 145 -0.65 15.80 22.47
N VAL A 146 -0.90 15.80 21.17
CA VAL A 146 -2.02 16.54 20.56
C VAL A 146 -3.11 15.60 20.08
N THR A 147 -4.35 16.04 20.14
CA THR A 147 -5.48 15.36 19.50
C THR A 147 -5.79 16.07 18.18
N VAL A 148 -5.79 15.34 17.07
CA VAL A 148 -5.96 15.91 15.73
C VAL A 148 -6.93 15.12 14.86
N HIS A 149 -7.60 15.83 13.96
CA HIS A 149 -8.14 15.26 12.73
C HIS A 149 -7.24 15.60 11.55
N TYR A 150 -7.03 14.66 10.64
CA TYR A 150 -6.24 14.92 9.45
C TYR A 150 -6.67 14.07 8.24
N GLU A 151 -6.34 14.59 7.06
CA GLU A 151 -6.33 13.86 5.79
C GLU A 151 -5.02 14.17 5.06
N GLY A 152 -4.24 13.12 4.81
CA GLY A 152 -2.99 13.16 4.05
C GLY A 152 -3.19 12.71 2.61
N LYS A 153 -2.75 13.52 1.67
CA LYS A 153 -2.82 13.28 0.23
C LYS A 153 -1.55 13.69 -0.50
N LEU A 154 -1.31 13.06 -1.65
CA LEU A 154 -0.30 13.50 -2.60
C LEU A 154 -0.77 14.75 -3.36
N ILE A 155 0.15 15.40 -4.07
CA ILE A 155 -0.13 16.61 -4.86
C ILE A 155 -1.14 16.38 -6.01
N ASP A 156 -1.34 15.13 -6.42
CA ASP A 156 -2.34 14.71 -7.41
C ASP A 156 -3.74 14.50 -6.79
N GLY A 157 -3.88 14.65 -5.47
CA GLY A 157 -5.12 14.47 -4.73
C GLY A 157 -5.35 13.05 -4.21
N LYS A 158 -4.47 12.08 -4.51
CA LYS A 158 -4.59 10.71 -3.99
C LYS A 158 -4.40 10.70 -2.48
N VAL A 159 -5.46 10.34 -1.75
CA VAL A 159 -5.42 10.14 -0.29
C VAL A 159 -4.62 8.88 0.02
N PHE A 160 -3.69 9.00 0.97
CA PHE A 160 -2.90 7.87 1.47
C PHE A 160 -3.20 7.54 2.94
N ASP A 161 -3.74 8.50 3.70
CA ASP A 161 -4.10 8.32 5.10
C ASP A 161 -5.16 9.35 5.53
N SER A 162 -6.16 8.95 6.32
CA SER A 162 -7.21 9.84 6.81
C SER A 162 -7.79 9.37 8.14
N SER A 163 -7.69 10.19 9.19
CA SER A 163 -8.38 9.91 10.45
C SER A 163 -9.88 10.21 10.36
N VAL A 164 -10.29 11.08 9.44
CA VAL A 164 -11.70 11.40 9.17
C VAL A 164 -12.41 10.18 8.57
N GLU A 165 -11.80 9.49 7.61
CA GLU A 165 -12.34 8.25 7.04
C GLU A 165 -12.43 7.12 8.08
N ARG A 166 -11.50 7.08 9.05
CA ARG A 166 -11.56 6.15 10.19
C ARG A 166 -12.63 6.52 11.22
N GLY A 167 -13.18 7.74 11.16
CA GLY A 167 -14.29 8.18 11.99
C GLY A 167 -13.92 8.66 13.40
N SER A 168 -12.64 8.76 13.75
CA SER A 168 -12.21 9.25 15.07
C SER A 168 -10.90 10.05 15.01
N PRO A 169 -10.74 11.11 15.83
CA PRO A 169 -9.45 11.79 16.01
C PRO A 169 -8.38 10.83 16.50
N ILE A 170 -7.12 11.22 16.35
CA ILE A 170 -5.98 10.48 16.86
C ILE A 170 -5.16 11.35 17.81
N ASP A 171 -4.58 10.72 18.83
CA ASP A 171 -3.60 11.34 19.71
C ASP A 171 -2.19 11.03 19.23
N LEU A 172 -1.37 12.07 19.06
CA LEU A 172 -0.01 11.95 18.54
C LEU A 172 0.96 12.76 19.41
N PRO A 173 2.09 12.18 19.82
CA PRO A 173 3.18 12.97 20.38
C PRO A 173 3.75 13.89 19.29
N VAL A 174 3.88 15.19 19.58
CA VAL A 174 4.37 16.18 18.61
C VAL A 174 5.77 15.80 18.09
N SER A 175 6.61 15.21 18.93
CA SER A 175 7.97 14.75 18.56
C SER A 175 8.02 13.42 17.81
N GLY A 176 6.92 12.66 17.74
CA GLY A 176 6.87 11.32 17.13
C GLY A 176 6.37 11.29 15.69
N VAL A 177 6.24 12.45 15.06
CA VAL A 177 5.75 12.60 13.67
C VAL A 177 6.84 13.20 12.77
N ILE A 178 6.59 13.23 11.46
CA ILE A 178 7.55 13.77 10.48
C ILE A 178 7.92 15.24 10.78
N PRO A 179 9.14 15.71 10.45
CA PRO A 179 9.61 17.05 10.80
C PRO A 179 8.65 18.19 10.41
N GLY A 180 8.01 18.10 9.24
CA GLY A 180 7.05 19.11 8.79
C GLY A 180 5.78 19.17 9.64
N TRP A 181 5.37 18.05 10.25
CA TRP A 181 4.29 18.04 11.24
C TRP A 181 4.76 18.62 12.58
N VAL A 182 5.97 18.28 13.03
CA VAL A 182 6.56 18.84 14.27
C VAL A 182 6.55 20.36 14.20
N GLU A 183 7.01 20.92 13.09
CA GLU A 183 7.00 22.37 12.85
C GLU A 183 5.56 22.90 12.70
N GLY A 184 4.76 22.30 11.82
CA GLY A 184 3.40 22.77 11.52
C GLY A 184 2.49 22.81 12.75
N LEU A 185 2.54 21.80 13.61
CA LEU A 185 1.74 21.74 14.84
C LEU A 185 2.09 22.87 15.82
N GLN A 186 3.36 23.25 15.92
CA GLN A 186 3.80 24.35 16.79
C GLN A 186 3.42 25.73 16.25
N LEU A 187 3.06 25.83 14.97
CA LEU A 187 2.50 27.05 14.38
C LEU A 187 0.98 27.16 14.61
N MET A 188 0.31 26.06 14.94
CA MET A 188 -1.14 26.00 15.16
C MET A 188 -1.54 26.38 16.57
N HIS A 189 -2.73 26.95 16.68
CA HIS A 189 -3.47 27.11 17.93
C HIS A 189 -4.57 26.05 18.02
N VAL A 190 -4.87 25.58 19.23
CA VAL A 190 -5.99 24.66 19.45
C VAL A 190 -7.29 25.26 18.90
N GLY A 191 -8.01 24.47 18.11
CA GLY A 191 -9.22 24.84 17.38
C GLY A 191 -8.98 25.27 15.92
N GLU A 192 -7.72 25.43 15.51
CA GLU A 192 -7.37 25.80 14.13
C GLU A 192 -7.49 24.62 13.17
N LYS A 193 -7.83 24.98 11.93
CA LYS A 193 -7.67 24.11 10.77
C LYS A 193 -6.71 24.76 9.79
N ILE A 194 -5.68 24.02 9.40
CA ILE A 194 -4.69 24.48 8.42
C ILE A 194 -4.54 23.45 7.29
N LYS A 195 -4.01 23.90 6.16
CA LYS A 195 -3.39 23.03 5.17
C LYS A 195 -1.88 23.11 5.33
N LEU A 196 -1.21 21.97 5.39
CA LEU A 196 0.25 21.87 5.32
C LEU A 196 0.64 21.32 3.94
N TYR A 197 1.68 21.90 3.35
CA TYR A 197 2.34 21.39 2.15
C TYR A 197 3.80 21.17 2.51
N ILE A 198 4.16 19.88 2.65
CA ILE A 198 5.39 19.44 3.29
C ILE A 198 6.36 18.97 2.20
N PRO A 199 7.50 19.67 1.99
CA PRO A 199 8.58 19.19 1.13
C PRO A 199 9.06 17.80 1.56
N ALA A 200 9.61 17.04 0.61
CA ALA A 200 10.04 15.66 0.88
C ALA A 200 11.06 15.59 2.02
N GLU A 201 11.96 16.57 2.13
CA GLU A 201 13.01 16.68 3.15
C GLU A 201 12.45 16.84 4.56
N LEU A 202 11.22 17.37 4.69
CA LEU A 202 10.50 17.49 5.97
C LEU A 202 9.46 16.36 6.15
N ALA A 203 9.44 15.39 5.23
CA ALA A 203 8.58 14.23 5.23
C ALA A 203 9.41 12.92 5.26
N TYR A 204 9.36 12.12 4.19
CA TYR A 204 10.03 10.82 4.10
C TYR A 204 11.28 10.83 3.19
N GLY A 205 11.61 11.97 2.58
CA GLY A 205 12.79 12.15 1.73
C GLY A 205 12.88 11.12 0.61
N ALA A 206 14.09 10.59 0.39
CA ALA A 206 14.36 9.57 -0.62
C ALA A 206 13.81 8.17 -0.26
N GLN A 207 13.13 8.02 0.87
CA GLN A 207 12.50 6.76 1.27
C GLN A 207 11.02 6.74 0.87
N SER A 208 10.52 5.55 0.57
CA SER A 208 9.10 5.29 0.33
C SER A 208 8.55 4.53 1.54
N PRO A 209 7.76 5.17 2.42
CA PRO A 209 7.24 4.51 3.63
C PRO A 209 6.12 3.51 3.31
N SER A 210 5.51 3.62 2.13
CA SER A 210 4.48 2.70 1.65
C SER A 210 4.41 2.75 0.12
N PRO A 211 3.86 1.72 -0.55
CA PRO A 211 3.64 1.74 -2.00
C PRO A 211 2.77 2.89 -2.50
N LEU A 212 2.00 3.54 -1.61
CA LEU A 212 1.14 4.67 -1.95
C LEU A 212 1.90 6.01 -1.96
N ILE A 213 3.05 6.11 -1.30
CA ILE A 213 3.85 7.33 -1.19
C ILE A 213 5.21 7.08 -1.87
N PRO A 214 5.38 7.51 -3.13
CA PRO A 214 6.67 7.45 -3.79
C PRO A 214 7.75 8.22 -3.01
N ALA A 215 9.00 7.80 -3.15
CA ALA A 215 10.14 8.58 -2.65
C ALA A 215 10.12 10.01 -3.24
N ASN A 216 10.63 10.97 -2.48
CA ASN A 216 10.68 12.39 -2.81
C ASN A 216 9.31 13.06 -3.05
N SER A 217 8.24 12.46 -2.54
CA SER A 217 6.90 13.05 -2.63
C SER A 217 6.73 14.25 -1.69
N VAL A 218 6.13 15.32 -2.21
CA VAL A 218 5.53 16.37 -1.39
C VAL A 218 4.21 15.84 -0.82
N LEU A 219 4.01 16.05 0.48
CA LEU A 219 2.79 15.63 1.16
C LEU A 219 1.90 16.84 1.43
N VAL A 220 0.60 16.69 1.24
CA VAL A 220 -0.40 17.70 1.56
C VAL A 220 -1.29 17.17 2.68
N PHE A 221 -1.42 17.92 3.76
CA PHE A 221 -2.27 17.57 4.88
C PHE A 221 -3.31 18.63 5.13
N ASP A 222 -4.57 18.22 5.23
CA ASP A 222 -5.61 19.01 5.88
C ASP A 222 -5.62 18.63 7.35
N LEU A 223 -5.28 19.55 8.25
CA LEU A 223 -5.04 19.27 9.66
C LEU A 223 -5.92 20.15 10.54
N GLU A 224 -6.62 19.54 11.50
CA GLU A 224 -7.40 20.23 12.54
C GLU A 224 -6.89 19.84 13.92
N LEU A 225 -6.40 20.85 14.66
CA LEU A 225 -5.88 20.66 16.02
C LEU A 225 -7.03 20.80 17.00
N MET A 226 -7.41 19.69 17.64
CA MET A 226 -8.58 19.66 18.52
C MET A 226 -8.22 19.96 19.98
N GLY A 227 -7.00 19.62 20.40
CA GLY A 227 -6.57 19.83 21.77
C GLY A 227 -5.15 19.38 22.04
N ILE A 228 -4.68 19.71 23.24
CA ILE A 228 -3.41 19.25 23.80
C ILE A 228 -3.78 18.41 25.03
N LYS A 229 -3.30 17.17 25.08
CA LYS A 229 -3.46 16.32 26.27
C LYS A 229 -2.53 16.82 27.37
N ASP A 230 -3.10 16.90 28.57
CA ASP A 230 -2.33 17.22 29.77
C ASP A 230 -1.31 16.10 30.05
N PRO A 231 0.01 16.38 30.07
CA PRO A 231 1.01 15.39 30.43
C PRO A 231 0.82 14.79 31.83
N ALA A 232 0.03 15.42 32.71
CA ALA A 232 -0.33 14.87 34.02
C ALA A 232 -1.40 13.75 33.97
N ALA A 233 -2.00 13.48 32.81
CA ALA A 233 -3.06 12.48 32.64
C ALA A 233 -2.62 11.20 31.90
N ALA A 234 -1.34 11.06 31.56
CA ALA A 234 -0.81 9.79 31.09
C ALA A 234 -0.75 8.81 32.28
N PRO A 235 -1.31 7.58 32.19
CA PRO A 235 -1.11 6.58 33.21
C PRO A 235 0.40 6.31 33.29
N ALA A 236 0.97 6.56 34.46
CA ALA A 236 2.35 6.19 34.76
C ALA A 236 2.51 4.70 34.42
N LEU A 237 3.35 4.40 33.44
CA LEU A 237 3.83 3.04 33.23
C LEU A 237 4.49 2.61 34.55
N PRO A 238 4.14 1.45 35.13
CA PRO A 238 4.74 1.01 36.38
C PRO A 238 6.26 0.90 36.18
N ASP A 239 7.01 1.56 37.06
CA ASP A 239 8.47 1.53 37.07
C ASP A 239 8.96 0.08 37.10
N GLU A 240 9.69 -0.33 36.06
CA GLU A 240 10.47 -1.56 36.06
C GLU A 240 11.71 -1.37 36.94
N GLU A 241 11.55 -1.48 38.25
CA GLU A 241 12.65 -1.74 39.19
C GLU A 241 12.19 -2.72 40.28
N GLU A 242 12.36 -4.02 40.05
CA GLU A 242 12.91 -4.87 41.10
C GLU A 242 13.85 -5.93 40.50
N GLU A 243 15.11 -5.57 40.60
CA GLU A 243 16.33 -6.32 40.35
C GLU A 243 16.31 -7.67 41.10
N ALA A 244 16.11 -8.78 40.39
CA ALA A 244 16.28 -10.11 40.96
C ALA A 244 17.78 -10.41 41.14
N ALA A 245 18.27 -10.23 42.36
CA ALA A 245 19.60 -10.65 42.77
C ALA A 245 19.80 -12.19 42.60
N PRO A 246 21.00 -12.67 42.23
CA PRO A 246 21.25 -14.08 42.01
C PRO A 246 21.36 -14.83 43.34
N ALA A 247 20.66 -15.96 43.45
CA ALA A 247 20.74 -16.86 44.60
C ALA A 247 22.12 -17.55 44.67
N GLU A 248 22.90 -17.24 45.70
CA GLU A 248 24.02 -18.07 46.14
C GLU A 248 23.50 -19.41 46.70
N ALA A 249 24.01 -20.50 46.17
CA ALA A 249 23.82 -21.84 46.72
C ALA A 249 24.85 -22.12 47.83
N PRO A 250 24.46 -22.70 48.97
CA PRO A 250 25.41 -23.38 49.83
C PRO A 250 25.42 -24.88 49.57
N ALA A 251 26.64 -25.40 49.42
CA ALA A 251 26.96 -26.80 49.33
C ALA A 251 26.72 -27.55 50.65
N LYS A 252 26.17 -28.76 50.50
CA LYS A 252 26.31 -29.99 51.29
C LYS A 252 26.96 -29.92 52.69
N LYS A 253 26.26 -30.48 53.67
CA LYS A 253 26.81 -31.54 54.52
C LYS A 253 25.75 -32.56 54.89
#